data_AF-A0AA36IX60-F1
#
_entry.id   AF-A0AA36IX60-F1
#
_cell.length_a   1.000
_cell.length_b   1.000
_cell.length_c   1.000
_cell.angle_alpha   90.00
_cell.angle_beta   90.00
_cell.angle_gamma   90.00
#
_symmetry.space_group_name_H-M   'P 1'
#
loop_
_entity.id
_entity.type
_entity.pdbx_description
1 polymer ?
#
loop_
_entity_poly.entity_id
_entity_poly.type
_entity_poly.pdbx_seq_one_letter_code
_entity_poly.pdbx_strand_id
1 'polypeptide(L)'
;MMLLQTRLAREPTGVCVPPPNMAAEAYTLPIERVVEAFWPQDGFCVFGGAGAWARECANSRIRKDISNFVTQEFGFVSEFFTAPSATPFTFRLPDGRAVTTRDHVYPLDDVYCLVNGWYDLDAEQLLHNFSFLEEASDRACAELEQLLPSFHSISMLDLTVESFADEKALQELMANDSNSAEVTEAIVHGMRVHAAAKCLLRGPARQPGAVQQSKDKSGGKGALCDVSNCASRSRLVEWTDEAPKSGCGHLLQEGLCAEANACACHTHAADCYVPIPLVMQQHPHTDGFCYFNGTAFYVSFPGTENMSEVILAMRGSDYKGLNTGPLVTYKFDGREISSYMDASHYLYDDLYGFSLGFLQGQGLRSDWMLNSSRWTQLSEQMCNNIQQEFNFSNHELVLSDWLDYNAVIAVMTACSAGMPAPGSSKQSVLDMAGWQSPSSCRPVSRRDFAKHHYVKCILGYRNSAMDMAYLNSRACLLEGNRIGHLSECPYSPEMTS
;
A
#
# COMPACT_ATOMS: atom_id res chain seq x y z
N MET A 1 22.00 -3.24 -46.62
CA MET A 1 21.11 -2.46 -45.73
C MET A 1 19.79 -2.08 -46.42
N MET A 2 19.20 -2.99 -47.21
CA MET A 2 18.11 -2.67 -48.17
C MET A 2 16.78 -3.42 -47.85
N LEU A 3 16.58 -3.87 -46.60
CA LEU A 3 15.49 -4.79 -46.23
C LEU A 3 14.48 -4.26 -45.17
N LEU A 4 14.53 -2.99 -44.76
CA LEU A 4 13.67 -2.45 -43.68
C LEU A 4 12.65 -1.39 -44.16
N GLN A 5 12.13 -1.49 -45.40
CA GLN A 5 11.24 -0.47 -45.97
C GLN A 5 9.81 -0.93 -46.28
N THR A 6 9.27 -1.89 -45.54
CA THR A 6 7.82 -2.15 -45.58
C THR A 6 7.15 -1.25 -44.54
N ARG A 7 6.60 -0.10 -44.97
CA ARG A 7 5.80 0.78 -44.10
C ARG A 7 4.56 0.01 -43.63
N LEU A 8 4.56 -0.39 -42.36
CA LEU A 8 3.39 -0.98 -41.72
C LEU A 8 2.31 0.10 -41.52
N ALA A 9 1.11 -0.18 -42.02
CA ALA A 9 -0.07 0.63 -41.76
C ALA A 9 -0.43 0.51 -40.26
N ARG A 10 -0.61 1.65 -39.58
CA ARG A 10 -1.15 1.66 -38.21
C ARG A 10 -2.56 1.07 -38.26
N GLU A 11 -2.80 -0.07 -37.61
CA GLU A 11 -4.16 -0.45 -37.27
C GLU A 11 -4.71 0.57 -36.25
N PRO A 12 -5.91 1.13 -36.46
CA PRO A 12 -6.50 2.14 -35.55
C PRO A 12 -6.90 1.61 -34.17
N THR A 13 -6.68 0.33 -33.89
CA THR A 13 -7.25 -0.40 -32.74
C THR A 13 -6.54 -0.10 -31.42
N GLY A 14 -5.43 0.65 -31.44
CA GLY A 14 -4.66 0.93 -30.22
C GLY A 14 -3.99 -0.31 -29.62
N VAL A 15 -3.94 -1.41 -30.37
CA VAL A 15 -3.27 -2.65 -30.01
C VAL A 15 -1.93 -2.68 -30.71
N CYS A 16 -0.88 -2.96 -29.94
CA CYS A 16 0.42 -3.20 -30.54
C CYS A 16 0.42 -4.52 -31.34
N VAL A 17 0.71 -4.44 -32.64
CA VAL A 17 1.00 -5.60 -33.50
C VAL A 17 2.47 -5.54 -33.90
N PRO A 18 3.31 -6.49 -33.44
CA PRO A 18 4.72 -6.49 -33.79
C PRO A 18 4.89 -6.66 -35.30
N PRO A 19 5.98 -6.14 -35.91
CA PRO A 19 6.24 -6.29 -37.33
C PRO A 19 6.19 -7.77 -37.75
N PRO A 20 5.31 -8.17 -38.70
CA PRO A 20 5.36 -9.51 -39.24
C PRO A 20 6.70 -9.66 -39.96
N ASN A 21 7.56 -10.55 -39.45
CA ASN A 21 8.92 -10.78 -39.93
C ASN A 21 9.98 -9.77 -39.46
N MET A 22 10.00 -9.43 -38.16
CA MET A 22 11.26 -8.96 -37.58
C MET A 22 12.33 -10.04 -37.77
N ALA A 23 13.34 -9.73 -38.59
CA ALA A 23 14.41 -10.66 -38.89
C ALA A 23 15.22 -10.96 -37.61
N ALA A 24 15.71 -12.19 -37.44
CA ALA A 24 16.48 -12.59 -36.26
C ALA A 24 17.69 -11.67 -36.04
N GLU A 25 18.26 -11.14 -37.12
CA GLU A 25 19.37 -10.18 -37.10
C GLU A 25 19.01 -8.89 -36.36
N ALA A 26 17.74 -8.47 -36.34
CA ALA A 26 17.32 -7.27 -35.62
C ALA A 26 17.54 -7.41 -34.10
N TYR A 27 17.46 -8.62 -33.54
CA TYR A 27 17.73 -8.85 -32.12
C TYR A 27 19.22 -8.67 -31.76
N THR A 28 20.12 -8.76 -32.75
CA THR A 28 21.57 -8.59 -32.57
C THR A 28 22.06 -7.16 -32.77
N LEU A 29 21.20 -6.28 -33.27
CA LEU A 29 21.51 -4.87 -33.44
C LEU A 29 21.23 -4.09 -32.15
N PRO A 30 21.93 -2.96 -31.90
CA PRO A 30 21.60 -2.09 -30.79
C PRO A 30 20.12 -1.69 -30.83
N ILE A 31 19.44 -1.76 -29.68
CA ILE A 31 17.99 -1.53 -29.56
C ILE A 31 17.60 -0.18 -30.17
N GLU A 32 18.34 0.88 -29.82
CA GLU A 32 18.11 2.23 -30.35
C GLU A 32 18.10 2.27 -31.88
N ARG A 33 19.03 1.55 -32.53
CA ARG A 33 19.12 1.51 -34.00
C ARG A 33 17.89 0.84 -34.62
N VAL A 34 17.39 -0.21 -33.99
CA VAL A 34 16.18 -0.90 -34.45
C VAL A 34 14.97 -0.01 -34.24
N VAL A 35 14.79 0.54 -33.04
CA VAL A 35 13.64 1.41 -32.73
C VAL A 35 13.63 2.66 -33.63
N GLU A 36 14.79 3.25 -33.92
CA GLU A 36 14.91 4.36 -34.88
C GLU A 36 14.46 3.96 -36.29
N ALA A 37 14.81 2.75 -36.76
CA ALA A 37 14.41 2.25 -38.07
C ALA A 37 12.90 2.00 -38.20
N PHE A 38 12.20 1.75 -37.08
CA PHE A 38 10.76 1.53 -37.03
C PHE A 38 9.96 2.76 -36.54
N TRP A 39 10.60 3.91 -36.39
CA TRP A 39 9.92 5.15 -36.00
C TRP A 39 8.76 5.51 -36.95
N PRO A 40 7.58 5.95 -36.45
CA PRO A 40 7.25 6.37 -35.08
C PRO A 40 6.52 5.31 -34.24
N GLN A 41 6.84 4.03 -34.41
CA GLN A 41 6.30 2.99 -33.53
C GLN A 41 7.03 3.02 -32.17
N ASP A 42 6.29 2.73 -31.09
CA ASP A 42 6.88 2.55 -29.76
C ASP A 42 7.78 1.31 -29.80
N GLY A 43 9.01 1.37 -29.28
CA GLY A 43 9.95 0.26 -29.40
C GLY A 43 9.55 -0.97 -28.57
N PHE A 44 8.80 -0.82 -27.47
CA PHE A 44 8.16 -1.96 -26.81
C PHE A 44 7.19 -2.66 -27.77
N CYS A 45 6.56 -1.88 -28.67
CA CYS A 45 5.71 -2.45 -29.68
C CYS A 45 6.48 -3.14 -30.81
N VAL A 46 7.56 -2.50 -31.27
CA VAL A 46 8.48 -3.07 -32.27
C VAL A 46 8.96 -4.44 -31.80
N PHE A 47 9.35 -4.56 -30.53
CA PHE A 47 9.76 -5.82 -29.90
C PHE A 47 8.64 -6.57 -29.19
N GLY A 48 7.36 -6.28 -29.48
CA GLY A 48 6.22 -6.94 -28.84
C GLY A 48 6.13 -8.45 -29.11
N GLY A 49 6.90 -8.96 -30.07
CA GLY A 49 7.09 -10.39 -30.32
C GLY A 49 8.01 -11.09 -29.32
N ALA A 50 8.79 -10.33 -28.53
CA ALA A 50 9.69 -10.87 -27.52
C ALA A 50 8.94 -11.45 -26.31
N GLY A 51 7.71 -11.01 -26.06
CA GLY A 51 6.89 -11.52 -24.95
C GLY A 51 5.65 -10.68 -24.67
N ALA A 52 4.76 -11.21 -23.83
CA ALA A 52 3.58 -10.49 -23.38
C ALA A 52 3.97 -9.18 -22.67
N TRP A 53 4.98 -9.22 -21.78
CA TRP A 53 5.48 -8.04 -21.06
C TRP A 53 5.74 -6.84 -21.98
N ALA A 54 6.36 -7.03 -23.14
CA ALA A 54 6.69 -5.96 -24.07
C ALA A 54 5.43 -5.41 -24.75
N ARG A 55 4.54 -6.30 -25.22
CA ARG A 55 3.28 -5.92 -25.88
C ARG A 55 2.34 -5.17 -24.93
N GLU A 56 2.20 -5.65 -23.70
CA GLU A 56 1.30 -5.05 -22.72
C GLU A 56 1.87 -3.74 -22.18
N CYS A 57 3.18 -3.65 -22.02
CA CYS A 57 3.83 -2.38 -21.74
C CYS A 57 3.55 -1.34 -22.85
N ALA A 58 3.68 -1.73 -24.11
CA ALA A 58 3.34 -0.86 -25.23
C ALA A 58 1.87 -0.40 -25.20
N ASN A 59 0.93 -1.32 -24.91
CA ASN A 59 -0.49 -1.00 -24.79
C ASN A 59 -0.77 -0.02 -23.64
N SER A 60 -0.18 -0.25 -22.46
CA SER A 60 -0.29 0.64 -21.30
C SER A 60 0.26 2.04 -21.59
N ARG A 61 1.38 2.13 -22.31
CA ARG A 61 1.97 3.40 -22.74
C ARG A 61 1.06 4.16 -23.71
N ILE A 62 0.47 3.48 -24.69
CA ILE A 62 -0.49 4.08 -25.63
C ILE A 62 -1.72 4.64 -24.90
N ARG A 63 -2.20 3.92 -23.88
CA ARG A 63 -3.38 4.31 -23.08
C ARG A 63 -3.08 5.35 -22.00
N LYS A 64 -1.79 5.57 -21.67
CA LYS A 64 -1.34 6.32 -20.49
C LYS A 64 -1.95 5.78 -19.19
N ASP A 65 -2.05 4.46 -19.11
CA ASP A 65 -2.63 3.73 -17.98
C ASP A 65 -1.85 2.43 -17.75
N ILE A 66 -1.14 2.40 -16.63
CA ILE A 66 -0.27 1.28 -16.27
C ILE A 66 -0.99 0.16 -15.53
N SER A 67 -2.23 0.40 -15.09
CA SER A 67 -2.99 -0.54 -14.26
C SER A 67 -3.19 -1.88 -14.96
N ASN A 68 -3.42 -1.90 -16.27
CA ASN A 68 -3.60 -3.14 -17.04
C ASN A 68 -2.32 -4.00 -17.04
N PHE A 69 -1.16 -3.40 -17.30
CA PHE A 69 0.13 -4.08 -17.25
C PHE A 69 0.38 -4.65 -15.85
N VAL A 70 0.24 -3.81 -14.81
CA VAL A 70 0.42 -4.24 -13.42
C VAL A 70 -0.55 -5.34 -13.05
N THR A 71 -1.84 -5.24 -13.39
CA THR A 71 -2.84 -6.27 -13.05
C THR A 71 -2.54 -7.60 -13.75
N GLN A 72 -2.07 -7.57 -14.99
CA GLN A 72 -1.77 -8.78 -15.73
C GLN A 72 -0.50 -9.47 -15.21
N GLU A 73 0.57 -8.69 -15.01
CA GLU A 73 1.81 -9.21 -14.42
C GLU A 73 1.57 -9.67 -12.98
N PHE A 74 0.90 -8.86 -12.16
CA PHE A 74 0.59 -9.21 -10.77
C PHE A 74 -0.39 -10.40 -10.67
N GLY A 75 -1.33 -10.55 -11.59
CA GLY A 75 -2.20 -11.73 -11.67
C GLY A 75 -1.37 -13.00 -11.85
N PHE A 76 -0.37 -12.97 -12.74
CA PHE A 76 0.57 -14.06 -12.91
C PHE A 76 1.43 -14.29 -11.66
N VAL A 77 1.96 -13.23 -11.04
CA VAL A 77 2.91 -13.36 -9.93
C VAL A 77 2.23 -13.70 -8.58
N SER A 78 1.00 -13.25 -8.35
CA SER A 78 0.25 -13.52 -7.12
C SER A 78 -0.03 -15.01 -6.87
N GLU A 79 -0.19 -15.80 -7.93
CA GLU A 79 -0.31 -17.27 -7.83
C GLU A 79 0.96 -17.91 -7.26
N PHE A 80 2.14 -17.34 -7.53
CA PHE A 80 3.42 -17.83 -7.02
C PHE A 80 3.70 -17.36 -5.59
N PHE A 81 3.33 -16.11 -5.25
CA PHE A 81 3.53 -15.56 -3.91
C PHE A 81 2.62 -16.19 -2.85
N THR A 82 1.44 -16.66 -3.24
CA THR A 82 0.44 -17.24 -2.32
C THR A 82 0.53 -18.76 -2.20
N ALA A 83 1.46 -19.39 -2.94
CA ALA A 83 1.66 -20.83 -2.88
C ALA A 83 2.13 -21.26 -1.47
N PRO A 84 1.47 -22.20 -0.79
CA PRO A 84 1.85 -22.65 0.56
C PRO A 84 3.27 -23.22 0.68
N SER A 85 3.90 -23.55 -0.45
CA SER A 85 5.27 -24.05 -0.56
C SER A 85 6.35 -22.97 -0.74
N ALA A 86 5.96 -21.69 -0.86
CA ALA A 86 6.89 -20.58 -0.98
C ALA A 86 7.61 -20.35 0.36
N THR A 87 8.82 -20.90 0.50
CA THR A 87 9.66 -20.63 1.68
C THR A 87 10.38 -19.30 1.50
N PRO A 88 10.43 -18.36 2.45
CA PRO A 88 11.15 -17.11 2.23
C PRO A 88 12.66 -17.33 1.96
N PHE A 89 13.24 -16.60 1.01
CA PHE A 89 14.68 -16.63 0.70
C PHE A 89 15.25 -15.21 0.58
N THR A 90 16.32 -14.91 1.32
CA THR A 90 16.92 -13.57 1.36
C THR A 90 18.13 -13.44 0.44
N PHE A 91 18.07 -12.53 -0.53
CA PHE A 91 19.22 -12.09 -1.31
C PHE A 91 19.85 -10.85 -0.66
N ARG A 92 21.18 -10.85 -0.51
CA ARG A 92 21.95 -9.70 0.01
C ARG A 92 22.85 -9.15 -1.08
N LEU A 93 22.76 -7.85 -1.34
CA LEU A 93 23.59 -7.16 -2.31
C LEU A 93 24.96 -6.81 -1.71
N PRO A 94 26.00 -6.60 -2.54
CA PRO A 94 27.33 -6.19 -2.06
C PRO A 94 27.35 -4.86 -1.29
N ASP A 95 26.36 -3.99 -1.52
CA ASP A 95 26.20 -2.71 -0.82
C ASP A 95 25.48 -2.83 0.54
N GLY A 96 25.15 -4.05 0.96
CA GLY A 96 24.51 -4.36 2.23
C GLY A 96 22.97 -4.32 2.20
N ARG A 97 22.35 -3.87 1.11
CA ARG A 97 20.89 -3.96 0.94
C ARG A 97 20.46 -5.42 0.80
N ALA A 98 19.23 -5.74 1.16
CA ALA A 98 18.72 -7.10 1.07
C ALA A 98 17.24 -7.12 0.66
N VAL A 99 16.81 -8.21 0.02
CA VAL A 99 15.42 -8.47 -0.34
C VAL A 99 15.07 -9.91 -0.01
N THR A 100 13.92 -10.14 0.63
CA THR A 100 13.43 -11.49 0.91
C THR A 100 12.28 -11.83 -0.01
N THR A 101 12.56 -12.68 -0.98
CA THR A 101 11.56 -13.12 -1.94
C THR A 101 10.78 -14.31 -1.41
N ARG A 102 9.50 -14.35 -1.77
CA ARG A 102 8.65 -15.55 -1.69
C ARG A 102 8.46 -16.19 -3.07
N ASP A 103 8.94 -15.55 -4.14
CA ASP A 103 8.88 -16.04 -5.51
C ASP A 103 10.09 -16.96 -5.79
N HIS A 104 9.88 -18.27 -5.64
CA HIS A 104 10.90 -19.28 -5.95
C HIS A 104 10.97 -19.62 -7.44
N VAL A 105 10.00 -19.16 -8.22
CA VAL A 105 9.94 -19.46 -9.65
C VAL A 105 10.68 -18.38 -10.44
N TYR A 106 10.52 -17.11 -10.05
CA TYR A 106 11.13 -15.95 -10.71
C TYR A 106 11.75 -14.95 -9.70
N PRO A 107 12.82 -15.34 -8.98
CA PRO A 107 13.51 -14.45 -8.03
C PRO A 107 14.19 -13.25 -8.69
N LEU A 108 14.38 -13.30 -10.01
CA LEU A 108 15.05 -12.27 -10.80
C LEU A 108 14.43 -10.90 -10.59
N ASP A 109 13.10 -10.79 -10.66
CA ASP A 109 12.41 -9.50 -10.59
C ASP A 109 12.61 -8.80 -9.24
N ASP A 110 12.69 -9.52 -8.12
CA ASP A 110 12.88 -8.88 -6.82
C ASP A 110 14.30 -8.34 -6.65
N VAL A 111 15.31 -9.12 -7.04
CA VAL A 111 16.71 -8.67 -7.03
C VAL A 111 16.91 -7.52 -8.02
N TYR A 112 16.28 -7.62 -9.19
CA TYR A 112 16.26 -6.58 -10.22
C TYR A 112 15.69 -5.25 -9.69
N CYS A 113 14.53 -5.29 -9.03
CA CYS A 113 13.90 -4.12 -8.43
C CYS A 113 14.77 -3.50 -7.32
N LEU A 114 15.38 -4.34 -6.47
CA LEU A 114 16.28 -3.87 -5.41
C LEU A 114 17.54 -3.22 -5.99
N VAL A 115 18.23 -3.87 -6.93
CA VAL A 115 19.47 -3.37 -7.54
C VAL A 115 19.30 -1.98 -8.11
N ASN A 116 18.17 -1.74 -8.80
CA ASN A 116 17.86 -0.47 -9.45
C ASN A 116 17.22 0.57 -8.51
N GLY A 117 16.99 0.24 -7.23
CA GLY A 117 16.44 1.18 -6.23
C GLY A 117 14.98 1.56 -6.47
N TRP A 118 14.25 0.77 -7.27
CA TRP A 118 12.88 1.11 -7.67
C TRP A 118 11.84 0.80 -6.61
N TYR A 119 12.22 0.00 -5.62
CA TYR A 119 11.42 -0.22 -4.44
C TYR A 119 11.32 0.98 -3.49
N ASP A 120 12.31 1.88 -3.51
CA ASP A 120 12.34 3.06 -2.65
C ASP A 120 11.45 4.20 -3.19
N LEU A 121 10.84 4.01 -4.36
CA LEU A 121 9.98 5.00 -5.00
C LEU A 121 8.56 4.96 -4.42
N ASP A 122 7.85 6.09 -4.49
CA ASP A 122 6.47 6.20 -4.03
C ASP A 122 5.52 5.36 -4.91
N ALA A 123 5.23 4.14 -4.46
CA ALA A 123 4.39 3.20 -5.18
C ALA A 123 2.98 3.74 -5.48
N GLU A 124 2.42 4.57 -4.60
CA GLU A 124 1.09 5.15 -4.80
C GLU A 124 1.10 6.14 -5.97
N GLN A 125 2.10 7.03 -6.00
CA GLN A 125 2.27 7.95 -7.13
C GLN A 125 2.59 7.20 -8.42
N LEU A 126 3.45 6.18 -8.38
CA LEU A 126 3.83 5.43 -9.57
C LEU A 126 2.66 4.67 -10.20
N LEU A 127 1.76 4.10 -9.40
CA LEU A 127 0.66 3.27 -9.90
C LEU A 127 -0.56 4.09 -10.35
N HIS A 128 -0.76 5.30 -9.81
CA HIS A 128 -1.96 6.11 -10.07
C HIS A 128 -1.70 7.42 -10.82
N ASN A 129 -0.44 7.82 -10.99
CA ASN A 129 -0.07 9.06 -11.69
C ASN A 129 0.91 8.74 -12.83
N PHE A 130 0.38 8.50 -14.03
CA PHE A 130 1.18 8.11 -15.19
C PHE A 130 2.28 9.14 -15.52
N SER A 131 2.03 10.43 -15.33
CA SER A 131 3.05 11.47 -15.56
C SER A 131 4.18 11.44 -14.54
N PHE A 132 3.87 11.16 -13.26
CA PHE A 132 4.90 10.94 -12.25
C PHE A 132 5.73 9.70 -12.57
N LEU A 133 5.07 8.63 -13.00
CA LEU A 133 5.72 7.40 -13.45
C LEU A 133 6.65 7.64 -14.67
N GLU A 134 6.22 8.45 -15.64
CA GLU A 134 7.10 8.86 -16.76
C GLU A 134 8.35 9.59 -16.26
N GLU A 135 8.21 10.53 -15.32
CA GLU A 135 9.34 11.28 -14.76
C GLU A 135 10.30 10.37 -13.97
N ALA A 136 9.77 9.50 -13.10
CA ALA A 136 10.57 8.55 -12.35
C ALA A 136 11.33 7.60 -13.28
N SER A 137 10.66 7.14 -14.32
CA SER A 137 11.25 6.29 -15.36
C SER A 137 12.35 6.99 -16.15
N ASP A 138 12.14 8.25 -16.56
CA ASP A 138 13.14 9.06 -17.26
C ASP A 138 14.41 9.22 -16.41
N ARG A 139 14.23 9.49 -15.11
CA ARG A 139 15.33 9.67 -14.15
C ARG A 139 16.13 8.39 -13.97
N ALA A 140 15.46 7.26 -13.75
CA ALA A 140 16.10 5.95 -13.62
C ALA A 140 16.93 5.61 -14.87
N CYS A 141 16.41 5.88 -16.06
CA CYS A 141 17.13 5.63 -17.30
C CYS A 141 18.35 6.55 -17.50
N ALA A 142 18.27 7.82 -17.06
CA ALA A 142 19.40 8.73 -17.11
C ALA A 142 20.53 8.32 -16.16
N GLU A 143 20.20 7.74 -15.00
CA GLU A 143 21.17 7.18 -14.07
C GLU A 143 21.84 5.93 -14.65
N LEU A 144 21.07 5.01 -15.25
CA LEU A 144 21.60 3.80 -15.90
C LEU A 144 22.54 4.13 -17.06
N GLU A 145 22.23 5.16 -17.85
CA GLU A 145 23.10 5.65 -18.92
C GLU A 145 24.46 6.15 -18.40
N GLN A 146 24.49 6.75 -17.21
CA GLN A 146 25.74 7.18 -16.57
C GLN A 146 26.53 5.99 -15.99
N LEU A 147 25.83 4.97 -15.48
CA LEU A 147 26.44 3.81 -14.84
C LEU A 147 26.99 2.79 -15.84
N LEU A 148 26.43 2.72 -17.06
CA LEU A 148 26.78 1.70 -18.05
C LEU A 148 27.44 2.32 -19.28
N PRO A 149 28.77 2.20 -19.44
CA PRO A 149 29.47 2.71 -20.63
C PRO A 149 28.95 2.12 -21.95
N SER A 150 28.39 0.91 -21.91
CA SER A 150 27.83 0.19 -23.05
C SER A 150 26.33 0.45 -23.30
N PHE A 151 25.69 1.36 -22.55
CA PHE A 151 24.23 1.59 -22.58
C PHE A 151 23.66 1.62 -24.01
N HIS A 152 24.22 2.44 -24.90
CA HIS A 152 23.73 2.60 -26.28
C HIS A 152 24.04 1.43 -27.23
N SER A 153 24.91 0.50 -26.83
CA SER A 153 25.27 -0.67 -27.62
C SER A 153 24.46 -1.92 -27.31
N ILE A 154 23.61 -1.86 -26.27
CA ILE A 154 22.80 -2.99 -25.82
C ILE A 154 21.80 -3.39 -26.91
N SER A 155 21.78 -4.69 -27.23
CA SER A 155 20.84 -5.34 -28.14
C SER A 155 19.77 -6.14 -27.36
N MET A 156 18.70 -6.57 -28.04
CA MET A 156 17.72 -7.48 -27.42
C MET A 156 18.31 -8.87 -27.14
N LEU A 157 19.31 -9.29 -27.91
CA LEU A 157 20.04 -10.52 -27.65
C LEU A 157 20.82 -10.40 -26.34
N ASP A 158 21.49 -9.27 -26.10
CA ASP A 158 22.20 -9.02 -24.83
C ASP A 158 21.23 -9.11 -23.64
N LEU A 159 20.06 -8.45 -23.73
CA LEU A 159 19.00 -8.56 -22.72
C LEU A 159 18.58 -10.01 -22.47
N THR A 160 18.38 -10.78 -23.53
CA THR A 160 17.91 -12.18 -23.43
C THR A 160 18.97 -13.07 -22.79
N VAL A 161 20.22 -12.94 -23.24
CA VAL A 161 21.36 -13.72 -22.71
C VAL A 161 21.59 -13.38 -21.24
N GLU A 162 21.58 -12.09 -20.89
CA GLU A 162 21.78 -11.64 -19.52
C GLU A 162 20.66 -12.14 -18.60
N SER A 163 19.39 -11.99 -19.03
CA SER A 163 18.23 -12.49 -18.26
C SER A 163 18.35 -13.98 -17.93
N PHE A 164 18.72 -14.82 -18.90
CA PHE A 164 18.89 -16.26 -18.66
C PHE A 164 20.09 -16.57 -17.76
N ALA A 165 21.18 -15.83 -17.89
CA ALA A 165 22.37 -16.03 -17.07
C ALA A 165 22.11 -15.66 -15.60
N ASP A 166 21.48 -14.50 -15.38
CA ASP A 166 21.12 -14.00 -14.06
C ASP A 166 20.07 -14.86 -13.37
N GLU A 167 19.01 -15.25 -14.07
CA GLU A 167 17.96 -16.11 -13.53
C GLU A 167 18.54 -17.45 -13.07
N LYS A 168 19.37 -18.07 -13.91
CA LYS A 168 20.06 -19.32 -13.57
C LYS A 168 20.97 -19.15 -12.36
N ALA A 169 21.74 -18.07 -12.29
CA ALA A 169 22.64 -17.81 -11.17
C ALA A 169 21.87 -17.63 -9.86
N LEU A 170 20.73 -16.91 -9.87
CA LEU A 170 19.88 -16.75 -8.70
C LEU A 170 19.24 -18.08 -8.27
N GLN A 171 18.78 -18.90 -9.21
CA GLN A 171 18.27 -20.25 -8.93
C GLN A 171 19.35 -21.15 -8.31
N GLU A 172 20.59 -21.09 -8.79
CA GLU A 172 21.73 -21.81 -8.21
C GLU A 172 22.05 -21.31 -6.79
N LEU A 173 21.90 -20.02 -6.50
CA LEU A 173 22.03 -19.48 -5.13
C LEU A 173 20.94 -20.01 -4.20
N MET A 174 19.69 -20.08 -4.69
CA MET A 174 18.53 -20.59 -3.93
C MET A 174 18.53 -22.10 -3.72
N ALA A 175 19.19 -22.86 -4.60
CA ALA A 175 19.26 -24.31 -4.51
C ALA A 175 20.17 -24.81 -3.36
N ASN A 176 20.93 -23.91 -2.71
CA ASN A 176 21.71 -24.25 -1.53
C ASN A 176 20.78 -24.38 -0.32
N ASP A 177 21.09 -25.28 0.63
CA ASP A 177 20.29 -25.51 1.86
C ASP A 177 20.28 -24.32 2.85
N SER A 178 20.59 -23.10 2.41
CA SER A 178 20.50 -21.86 3.19
C SER A 178 19.18 -21.13 2.89
N ASN A 179 18.71 -20.32 3.84
CA ASN A 179 17.58 -19.41 3.64
C ASN A 179 18.01 -18.03 3.10
N SER A 180 19.29 -17.87 2.76
CA SER A 180 19.83 -16.63 2.21
C SER A 180 21.08 -16.86 1.37
N ALA A 181 21.40 -15.91 0.51
CA ALA A 181 22.64 -15.89 -0.28
C ALA A 181 23.12 -14.46 -0.60
N GLU A 182 24.43 -14.31 -0.78
CA GLU A 182 25.06 -13.09 -1.25
C GLU A 182 25.03 -13.04 -2.79
N VAL A 183 24.50 -11.94 -3.32
CA VAL A 183 24.45 -11.65 -4.75
C VAL A 183 25.80 -11.07 -5.18
N THR A 184 26.33 -11.57 -6.30
CA THR A 184 27.63 -11.10 -6.81
C THR A 184 27.51 -9.79 -7.58
N GLU A 185 28.60 -9.02 -7.66
CA GLU A 185 28.68 -7.82 -8.50
C GLU A 185 28.37 -8.09 -9.98
N ALA A 186 28.62 -9.32 -10.46
CA ALA A 186 28.28 -9.72 -11.82
C ALA A 186 26.75 -9.72 -12.03
N ILE A 187 26.00 -10.31 -11.10
CA ILE A 187 24.52 -10.32 -11.15
C ILE A 187 24.00 -8.88 -11.00
N VAL A 188 24.56 -8.08 -10.10
CA VAL A 188 24.18 -6.65 -9.96
C VAL A 188 24.38 -5.89 -11.28
N HIS A 189 25.48 -6.14 -11.97
CA HIS A 189 25.74 -5.55 -13.29
C HIS A 189 24.71 -6.03 -14.33
N GLY A 190 24.41 -7.33 -14.36
CA GLY A 190 23.41 -7.92 -15.25
C GLY A 190 22.01 -7.32 -15.09
N MET A 191 21.56 -7.14 -13.85
CA MET A 191 20.29 -6.45 -13.54
C MET A 191 20.24 -5.02 -14.06
N ARG A 192 21.38 -4.29 -14.05
CA ARG A 192 21.45 -2.93 -14.62
C ARG A 192 21.41 -2.97 -16.16
N VAL A 193 22.08 -3.94 -16.79
CA VAL A 193 22.02 -4.14 -18.24
C VAL A 193 20.59 -4.48 -18.68
N HIS A 194 19.89 -5.31 -17.93
CA HIS A 194 18.47 -5.62 -18.14
C HIS A 194 17.63 -4.34 -18.13
N ALA A 195 17.77 -3.51 -17.10
CA ALA A 195 17.02 -2.27 -16.96
C ALA A 195 17.34 -1.27 -18.09
N ALA A 196 18.62 -1.15 -18.43
CA ALA A 196 19.09 -0.29 -19.51
C ALA A 196 18.54 -0.72 -20.88
N ALA A 197 18.49 -2.02 -21.17
CA ALA A 197 17.89 -2.53 -22.40
C ALA A 197 16.45 -2.04 -22.56
N LYS A 198 15.65 -2.12 -21.48
CA LYS A 198 14.25 -1.69 -21.49
C LYS A 198 14.09 -0.17 -21.54
N CYS A 199 15.03 0.60 -20.98
CA CYS A 199 15.07 2.05 -21.20
C CYS A 199 15.18 2.43 -22.68
N LEU A 200 15.95 1.67 -23.47
CA LEU A 200 16.18 1.91 -24.90
C LEU A 200 14.92 1.60 -25.75
N LEU A 201 14.00 0.77 -25.25
CA LEU A 201 12.77 0.38 -25.96
C LEU A 201 11.78 1.56 -26.14
N ARG A 202 11.91 2.66 -25.40
CA ARG A 202 11.07 3.84 -25.64
C ARG A 202 11.36 4.53 -26.97
N GLY A 203 12.58 4.36 -27.50
CA GLY A 203 13.06 5.05 -28.70
C GLY A 203 13.58 6.46 -28.46
N PRO A 204 14.09 7.12 -29.51
CA PRO A 204 14.71 8.44 -29.38
C PRO A 204 13.71 9.52 -28.95
N ALA A 205 14.19 10.44 -28.11
CA ALA A 205 13.50 11.68 -27.80
C ALA A 205 13.12 12.41 -29.10
N ARG A 206 11.85 12.81 -29.21
CA ARG A 206 11.29 13.49 -30.39
C ARG A 206 12.23 14.64 -30.82
N GLN A 207 12.82 14.56 -32.01
CA GLN A 207 13.73 15.62 -32.44
C GLN A 207 13.00 16.97 -32.51
N PRO A 208 13.57 18.05 -31.93
CA PRO A 208 12.99 19.38 -31.97
C PRO A 208 12.97 19.88 -33.42
N GLY A 209 11.83 19.74 -34.10
CA GLY A 209 11.66 20.10 -35.51
C GLY A 209 10.59 19.32 -36.26
N ALA A 210 10.15 18.15 -35.75
CA ALA A 210 8.99 17.46 -36.30
C ALA A 210 7.70 18.25 -35.99
N VAL A 211 6.93 18.58 -37.04
CA VAL A 211 5.74 19.44 -37.00
C VAL A 211 4.83 19.10 -35.80
N GLN A 212 4.66 20.11 -34.94
CA GLN A 212 3.85 20.08 -33.72
C GLN A 212 2.39 19.72 -34.01
N GLN A 213 1.99 18.48 -33.69
CA GLN A 213 0.59 18.15 -33.49
C GLN A 213 0.26 17.55 -32.11
N SER A 214 1.22 17.43 -31.20
CA SER A 214 0.91 17.21 -29.77
C SER A 214 1.88 17.97 -28.87
N LYS A 215 1.35 18.69 -27.88
CA LYS A 215 2.09 19.57 -26.95
C LYS A 215 2.84 18.82 -25.83
N ASP A 216 2.83 17.49 -25.83
CA ASP A 216 3.55 16.71 -24.83
C ASP A 216 5.05 16.66 -25.17
N LYS A 217 5.85 17.34 -24.34
CA LYS A 217 7.32 17.46 -24.45
C LYS A 217 8.08 16.30 -23.78
N SER A 218 7.42 15.25 -23.33
CA SER A 218 8.03 14.10 -22.63
C SER A 218 8.69 13.10 -23.60
N GLY A 219 9.62 13.57 -24.42
CA GLY A 219 10.52 12.70 -25.19
C GLY A 219 11.70 12.29 -24.33
N GLY A 220 11.53 11.32 -23.43
CA GLY A 220 12.61 10.71 -22.63
C GLY A 220 12.77 9.21 -22.94
N LYS A 221 13.82 8.57 -22.41
CA LYS A 221 14.01 7.10 -22.36
C LYS A 221 13.21 6.56 -21.18
N GLY A 222 12.69 5.32 -21.16
CA GLY A 222 11.86 4.93 -20.01
C GLY A 222 11.60 3.44 -19.79
N ALA A 223 12.08 2.92 -18.67
CA ALA A 223 11.73 1.63 -18.07
C ALA A 223 10.38 1.66 -17.32
N LEU A 224 9.37 2.32 -17.90
CA LEU A 224 8.13 2.71 -17.21
C LEU A 224 7.41 1.52 -16.57
N CYS A 225 7.27 0.44 -17.35
CA CYS A 225 6.52 -0.73 -16.93
C CYS A 225 7.23 -1.51 -15.82
N ASP A 226 8.55 -1.54 -15.85
CA ASP A 226 9.30 -2.18 -14.79
C ASP A 226 9.29 -1.38 -13.49
N VAL A 227 9.44 -0.05 -13.57
CA VAL A 227 9.32 0.82 -12.39
C VAL A 227 7.95 0.62 -11.72
N SER A 228 6.88 0.50 -12.52
CA SER A 228 5.55 0.20 -11.99
C SER A 228 5.41 -1.24 -11.46
N ASN A 229 6.08 -2.22 -12.08
CA ASN A 229 6.08 -3.60 -11.59
C ASN A 229 6.82 -3.71 -10.25
N CYS A 230 7.93 -3.00 -10.09
CA CYS A 230 8.65 -2.91 -8.83
C CYS A 230 7.82 -2.21 -7.76
N ALA A 231 7.12 -1.13 -8.12
CA ALA A 231 6.20 -0.46 -7.20
C ALA A 231 5.06 -1.37 -6.74
N SER A 232 4.46 -2.19 -7.61
CA SER A 232 3.42 -3.13 -7.21
C SER A 232 3.99 -4.26 -6.33
N ARG A 233 5.15 -4.81 -6.69
CA ARG A 233 5.86 -5.85 -5.92
C ARG A 233 6.34 -5.35 -4.56
N SER A 234 6.68 -4.07 -4.41
CA SER A 234 7.14 -3.47 -3.14
C SER A 234 6.17 -3.71 -1.96
N ARG A 235 4.89 -3.95 -2.28
CA ARG A 235 3.81 -4.21 -1.34
C ARG A 235 3.71 -5.68 -0.91
N LEU A 236 4.25 -6.60 -1.72
CA LEU A 236 4.16 -8.05 -1.50
C LEU A 236 5.43 -8.65 -0.93
N VAL A 237 6.57 -8.03 -1.22
CA VAL A 237 7.85 -8.48 -0.72
C VAL A 237 7.94 -8.08 0.74
N GLU A 238 8.09 -9.08 1.61
CA GLU A 238 8.53 -8.83 2.97
C GLU A 238 9.97 -8.34 2.87
N TRP A 239 10.13 -7.04 3.03
CA TRP A 239 11.41 -6.50 3.42
C TRP A 239 11.79 -7.23 4.70
N THR A 240 12.86 -8.02 4.66
CA THR A 240 13.61 -8.32 5.87
C THR A 240 14.36 -7.07 6.31
N ASP A 241 13.61 -5.98 6.46
CA ASP A 241 13.88 -4.81 7.28
C ASP A 241 13.81 -5.24 8.77
N GLU A 242 14.54 -6.33 9.11
CA GLU A 242 15.17 -6.46 10.43
C GLU A 242 16.37 -5.50 10.56
N ALA A 243 16.60 -4.64 9.56
CA ALA A 243 16.91 -3.26 9.89
C ALA A 243 15.57 -2.52 9.96
N PRO A 244 15.04 -2.23 11.17
CA PRO A 244 13.87 -1.35 11.32
C PRO A 244 14.07 -0.16 10.39
N LYS A 245 13.08 0.19 9.54
CA LYS A 245 13.06 1.50 8.85
C LYS A 245 13.59 2.51 9.85
N SER A 246 14.76 3.10 9.61
CA SER A 246 15.52 3.73 10.68
C SER A 246 14.64 4.75 11.42
N GLY A 247 14.28 4.45 12.67
CA GLY A 247 13.38 5.27 13.48
C GLY A 247 11.93 4.76 13.66
N CYS A 248 11.50 3.66 13.05
CA CYS A 248 10.24 2.99 13.43
C CYS A 248 10.43 2.13 14.68
N GLY A 249 9.40 2.13 15.53
CA GLY A 249 9.33 1.30 16.72
C GLY A 249 9.03 -0.16 16.43
N HIS A 250 9.40 -1.02 17.37
CA HIS A 250 9.01 -2.43 17.39
C HIS A 250 8.96 -2.96 18.82
N LEU A 251 8.37 -4.14 19.00
CA LEU A 251 8.40 -4.86 20.27
C LEU A 251 9.75 -5.54 20.46
N LEU A 252 10.38 -5.32 21.61
CA LEU A 252 11.69 -5.89 21.95
C LEU A 252 11.67 -7.41 22.10
N GLN A 253 10.50 -8.00 22.35
CA GLN A 253 10.34 -9.44 22.49
C GLN A 253 8.93 -9.89 22.10
N GLU A 254 8.85 -10.70 21.05
CA GLU A 254 7.58 -11.33 20.65
C GLU A 254 7.09 -12.29 21.75
N GLY A 255 5.82 -12.15 22.15
CA GLY A 255 5.15 -13.06 23.10
C GLY A 255 5.13 -12.63 24.57
N LEU A 256 6.13 -11.89 25.06
CA LEU A 256 6.11 -11.33 26.44
C LEU A 256 5.29 -10.03 26.54
N CYS A 257 4.97 -9.44 25.40
CA CYS A 257 4.26 -8.17 25.24
C CYS A 257 2.78 -8.32 24.88
N ALA A 258 2.18 -9.50 25.08
CA ALA A 258 0.83 -9.84 24.59
C ALA A 258 -0.32 -9.08 25.29
N GLU A 259 -0.04 -8.06 26.09
CA GLU A 259 -1.08 -7.21 26.68
C GLU A 259 -1.54 -6.13 25.70
N ALA A 260 -2.75 -5.60 25.91
CA ALA A 260 -3.33 -4.54 25.07
C ALA A 260 -2.52 -3.22 25.07
N ASN A 261 -1.55 -3.09 25.98
CA ASN A 261 -0.60 -2.00 26.08
C ASN A 261 0.82 -2.58 26.14
N ALA A 262 1.52 -2.55 25.02
CA ALA A 262 2.87 -3.11 24.91
C ALA A 262 3.99 -2.06 25.16
N CYS A 263 3.67 -0.89 25.71
CA CYS A 263 4.64 0.19 25.88
C CYS A 263 5.88 -0.19 26.72
N ALA A 264 5.72 -1.03 27.75
CA ALA A 264 6.83 -1.42 28.62
C ALA A 264 7.96 -2.18 27.90
N CYS A 265 7.66 -2.78 26.75
CA CYS A 265 8.60 -3.59 25.98
C CYS A 265 8.72 -3.11 24.52
N HIS A 266 8.38 -1.86 24.26
CA HIS A 266 8.53 -1.22 22.96
C HIS A 266 9.90 -0.53 22.88
N THR A 267 10.52 -0.45 21.70
CA THR A 267 11.83 0.23 21.52
C THR A 267 11.81 1.70 21.94
N HIS A 268 10.65 2.35 21.82
CA HIS A 268 10.41 3.73 22.27
C HIS A 268 9.57 3.77 23.57
N ALA A 269 9.77 2.80 24.48
CA ALA A 269 9.01 2.66 25.72
C ALA A 269 8.91 3.96 26.54
N ALA A 270 9.99 4.74 26.63
CA ALA A 270 10.01 5.98 27.39
C ALA A 270 9.02 7.02 26.83
N ASP A 271 8.89 7.10 25.50
CA ASP A 271 8.07 8.09 24.83
C ASP A 271 6.57 7.78 24.89
N CYS A 272 6.21 6.53 25.19
CA CYS A 272 4.81 6.17 25.45
C CYS A 272 4.18 6.97 26.60
N TYR A 273 4.99 7.40 27.56
CA TYR A 273 4.56 8.12 28.78
C TYR A 273 4.74 9.63 28.67
N VAL A 274 5.12 10.12 27.49
CA VAL A 274 5.26 11.54 27.17
C VAL A 274 4.06 11.97 26.32
N PRO A 275 3.55 13.20 26.47
CA PRO A 275 2.54 13.73 25.55
C PRO A 275 2.95 13.57 24.09
N ILE A 276 2.12 12.89 23.29
CA ILE A 276 2.39 12.58 21.89
C ILE A 276 2.73 13.83 21.08
N PRO A 277 2.07 15.01 21.24
CA PRO A 277 2.48 16.22 20.52
C PRO A 277 3.93 16.62 20.75
N LEU A 278 4.47 16.38 21.96
CA LEU A 278 5.87 16.69 22.28
C LEU A 278 6.82 15.66 21.64
N VAL A 279 6.45 14.38 21.63
CA VAL A 279 7.22 13.34 20.94
C VAL A 279 7.26 13.63 19.44
N MET A 280 6.11 13.89 18.80
CA MET A 280 6.06 14.17 17.37
C MET A 280 6.78 15.47 16.99
N GLN A 281 6.87 16.45 17.91
CA GLN A 281 7.71 17.63 17.73
C GLN A 281 9.22 17.30 17.73
N GLN A 282 9.64 16.31 18.51
CA GLN A 282 11.03 15.83 18.54
C GLN A 282 11.37 14.94 17.34
N HIS A 283 10.35 14.34 16.72
CA HIS A 283 10.46 13.44 15.57
C HIS A 283 9.61 13.90 14.36
N PRO A 284 9.80 15.13 13.84
CA PRO A 284 8.87 15.76 12.88
C PRO A 284 8.83 15.12 11.48
N HIS A 285 9.73 14.17 11.21
CA HIS A 285 9.84 13.47 9.92
C HIS A 285 9.54 11.97 10.05
N THR A 286 9.08 11.54 11.23
CA THR A 286 8.72 10.15 11.49
C THR A 286 7.20 10.05 11.60
N ASP A 287 6.60 9.13 10.85
CA ASP A 287 5.19 8.81 11.01
C ASP A 287 4.97 8.20 12.41
N GLY A 288 3.99 8.71 13.16
CA GLY A 288 3.78 8.30 14.55
C GLY A 288 3.30 6.85 14.69
N PHE A 289 2.59 6.32 13.69
CA PHE A 289 2.24 4.89 13.65
C PHE A 289 3.48 4.03 13.43
N CYS A 290 4.38 4.43 12.53
CA CYS A 290 5.72 3.84 12.42
C CYS A 290 6.50 3.95 13.74
N TYR A 291 6.53 5.13 14.38
CA TYR A 291 7.29 5.37 15.62
C TYR A 291 6.81 4.49 16.77
N PHE A 292 5.49 4.28 16.90
CA PHE A 292 4.86 3.47 17.95
C PHE A 292 4.31 2.13 17.44
N ASN A 293 4.88 1.60 16.35
CA ASN A 293 4.38 0.39 15.72
C ASN A 293 4.43 -0.81 16.67
N GLY A 294 3.40 -1.64 16.64
CA GLY A 294 3.27 -2.81 17.53
C GLY A 294 2.83 -2.49 18.97
N THR A 295 2.63 -1.22 19.36
CA THR A 295 2.06 -0.88 20.69
C THR A 295 0.61 -1.36 20.88
N ALA A 296 -0.15 -1.43 19.78
CA ALA A 296 -1.43 -2.15 19.67
C ALA A 296 -1.77 -2.47 18.21
N PHE A 297 -2.59 -3.51 17.99
CA PHE A 297 -2.99 -3.91 16.62
C PHE A 297 -3.73 -2.81 15.87
N TYR A 298 -4.55 -2.00 16.57
CA TYR A 298 -5.26 -0.86 15.98
C TYR A 298 -4.38 0.39 15.77
N VAL A 299 -3.09 0.29 16.12
CA VAL A 299 -2.01 1.23 15.75
C VAL A 299 -1.22 0.67 14.54
N SER A 300 -1.67 -0.43 13.94
CA SER A 300 -0.99 -1.11 12.83
C SER A 300 -2.01 -1.39 11.72
N PHE A 301 -2.20 -0.47 10.78
CA PHE A 301 -3.13 -0.68 9.65
C PHE A 301 -2.42 -0.66 8.29
N PRO A 302 -2.65 -1.66 7.42
CA PRO A 302 -2.04 -1.75 6.11
C PRO A 302 -2.79 -0.90 5.06
N GLY A 303 -2.72 0.43 5.16
CA GLY A 303 -3.21 1.35 4.11
C GLY A 303 -4.73 1.31 3.82
N THR A 304 -5.23 2.19 2.92
CA THR A 304 -6.66 2.29 2.55
C THR A 304 -7.08 1.40 1.39
N GLU A 305 -6.13 0.81 0.66
CA GLU A 305 -6.39 0.20 -0.65
C GLU A 305 -7.09 -1.16 -0.57
N ASN A 306 -7.01 -1.85 0.58
CA ASN A 306 -7.62 -3.16 0.80
C ASN A 306 -8.67 -3.14 1.93
N MET A 307 -9.46 -2.07 2.05
CA MET A 307 -10.43 -1.93 3.14
C MET A 307 -11.46 -3.07 3.19
N SER A 308 -11.84 -3.65 2.05
CA SER A 308 -12.69 -4.85 2.01
C SER A 308 -12.06 -6.03 2.75
N GLU A 309 -10.76 -6.28 2.52
CA GLU A 309 -10.02 -7.36 3.20
C GLU A 309 -9.90 -7.09 4.69
N VAL A 310 -9.64 -5.84 5.09
CA VAL A 310 -9.59 -5.45 6.51
C VAL A 310 -10.94 -5.69 7.19
N ILE A 311 -12.05 -5.29 6.57
CA ILE A 311 -13.40 -5.53 7.10
C ILE A 311 -13.69 -7.03 7.19
N LEU A 312 -13.32 -7.81 6.18
CA LEU A 312 -13.49 -9.26 6.17
C LEU A 312 -12.63 -9.94 7.23
N ALA A 313 -11.37 -9.53 7.40
CA ALA A 313 -10.47 -10.07 8.41
C ALA A 313 -10.95 -9.76 9.83
N MET A 314 -11.63 -8.64 10.04
CA MET A 314 -12.26 -8.30 11.32
C MET A 314 -13.56 -9.07 11.59
N ARG A 315 -14.12 -9.80 10.61
CA ARG A 315 -15.17 -10.80 10.86
C ARG A 315 -14.51 -12.01 11.49
N GLY A 316 -14.25 -11.92 12.80
CA GLY A 316 -13.75 -13.03 13.60
C GLY A 316 -14.77 -14.16 13.72
N SER A 317 -14.42 -15.16 14.53
CA SER A 317 -15.30 -16.29 14.84
C SER A 317 -16.60 -15.90 15.56
N ASP A 318 -16.70 -14.65 16.05
CA ASP A 318 -17.86 -14.09 16.71
C ASP A 318 -18.86 -13.40 15.76
N TYR A 319 -18.53 -13.31 14.46
CA TYR A 319 -19.45 -12.75 13.46
C TYR A 319 -20.65 -13.67 13.26
N LYS A 320 -21.85 -13.15 13.50
CA LYS A 320 -23.11 -13.91 13.48
C LYS A 320 -23.78 -13.95 12.10
N GLY A 321 -23.27 -13.17 11.15
CA GLY A 321 -23.97 -12.86 9.90
C GLY A 321 -24.65 -11.50 9.94
N LEU A 322 -25.03 -11.00 8.77
CA LEU A 322 -25.59 -9.66 8.63
C LEU A 322 -27.03 -9.58 9.19
N ASN A 323 -27.28 -8.64 10.10
CA ASN A 323 -28.56 -8.42 10.79
C ASN A 323 -29.07 -9.63 11.58
N THR A 324 -28.18 -10.52 12.01
CA THR A 324 -28.55 -11.71 12.79
C THR A 324 -28.20 -11.57 14.26
N GLY A 325 -27.38 -10.58 14.61
CA GLY A 325 -27.10 -10.21 15.98
C GLY A 325 -28.31 -9.66 16.73
N PRO A 326 -28.22 -9.50 18.06
CA PRO A 326 -29.26 -8.78 18.80
C PRO A 326 -29.25 -7.30 18.39
N LEU A 327 -30.45 -6.73 18.21
CA LEU A 327 -30.62 -5.29 18.04
C LEU A 327 -30.39 -4.61 19.40
N VAL A 328 -29.45 -3.68 19.45
CA VAL A 328 -29.14 -2.88 20.65
C VAL A 328 -29.49 -1.42 20.40
N THR A 329 -29.85 -0.71 21.46
CA THR A 329 -30.18 0.72 21.41
C THR A 329 -29.27 1.50 22.34
N TYR A 330 -28.46 2.37 21.78
CA TYR A 330 -27.63 3.34 22.48
C TYR A 330 -28.46 4.56 22.89
N LYS A 331 -28.28 5.03 24.12
CA LYS A 331 -28.69 6.35 24.59
C LYS A 331 -27.48 7.27 24.54
N PHE A 332 -27.40 8.11 23.51
CA PHE A 332 -26.23 8.94 23.24
C PHE A 332 -26.64 10.35 22.81
N ASP A 333 -26.10 11.37 23.48
CA ASP A 333 -26.38 12.80 23.21
C ASP A 333 -27.88 13.12 23.11
N GLY A 334 -28.69 12.53 24.00
CA GLY A 334 -30.14 12.73 24.04
C GLY A 334 -30.91 12.06 22.89
N ARG A 335 -30.25 11.18 22.13
CA ARG A 335 -30.84 10.42 21.02
C ARG A 335 -30.79 8.93 21.32
N GLU A 336 -31.72 8.21 20.71
CA GLU A 336 -31.68 6.76 20.63
C GLU A 336 -31.14 6.37 19.25
N ILE A 337 -30.08 5.57 19.25
CA ILE A 337 -29.45 5.01 18.05
C ILE A 337 -29.50 3.50 18.17
N SER A 338 -29.88 2.79 17.12
CA SER A 338 -29.94 1.32 17.14
C SER A 338 -28.95 0.68 16.18
N SER A 339 -28.46 -0.51 16.50
CA SER A 339 -27.59 -1.29 15.61
C SER A 339 -27.70 -2.79 15.89
N TYR A 340 -27.46 -3.63 14.88
CA TYR A 340 -27.36 -5.08 15.06
C TYR A 340 -25.95 -5.47 15.50
N MET A 341 -25.83 -6.16 16.64
CA MET A 341 -24.54 -6.65 17.16
C MET A 341 -24.11 -7.95 16.50
N ASP A 342 -23.83 -7.85 15.21
CA ASP A 342 -23.40 -8.95 14.35
C ASP A 342 -21.97 -9.40 14.68
N ALA A 343 -21.10 -8.49 15.16
CA ALA A 343 -19.79 -8.80 15.72
C ALA A 343 -19.58 -8.03 17.04
N SER A 344 -18.69 -8.49 17.91
CA SER A 344 -18.43 -7.86 19.21
C SER A 344 -17.88 -6.43 19.10
N HIS A 345 -17.01 -6.17 18.12
CA HIS A 345 -16.43 -4.85 17.89
C HIS A 345 -17.46 -3.80 17.42
N TYR A 346 -18.58 -4.23 16.82
CA TYR A 346 -19.65 -3.31 16.39
C TYR A 346 -20.25 -2.53 17.55
N LEU A 347 -20.24 -3.09 18.77
CA LEU A 347 -20.72 -2.38 19.96
C LEU A 347 -19.97 -1.06 20.15
N TYR A 348 -18.65 -1.08 19.98
CA TYR A 348 -17.80 0.09 20.09
C TYR A 348 -17.85 0.92 18.80
N ASP A 349 -17.54 0.29 17.68
CA ASP A 349 -17.24 0.97 16.43
C ASP A 349 -18.47 1.66 15.81
N ASP A 350 -19.67 1.13 16.03
CA ASP A 350 -20.90 1.71 15.45
C ASP A 350 -21.20 3.05 16.10
N LEU A 351 -21.22 3.09 17.44
CA LEU A 351 -21.47 4.34 18.15
C LEU A 351 -20.31 5.32 17.97
N TYR A 352 -19.08 4.82 17.91
CA TYR A 352 -17.91 5.61 17.60
C TYR A 352 -18.04 6.33 16.24
N GLY A 353 -18.28 5.57 15.18
CA GLY A 353 -18.46 6.12 13.83
C GLY A 353 -19.64 7.09 13.76
N PHE A 354 -20.76 6.76 14.38
CA PHE A 354 -21.93 7.64 14.45
C PHE A 354 -21.60 8.97 15.13
N SER A 355 -20.91 8.92 16.28
CA SER A 355 -20.65 10.09 17.13
C SER A 355 -19.79 11.16 16.46
N LEU A 356 -18.89 10.74 15.56
CA LEU A 356 -17.98 11.62 14.84
C LEU A 356 -18.41 11.90 13.39
N GLY A 357 -19.53 11.32 12.94
CA GLY A 357 -20.03 11.52 11.58
C GLY A 357 -19.26 10.73 10.52
N PHE A 358 -18.68 9.59 10.89
CA PHE A 358 -17.83 8.79 10.00
C PHE A 358 -18.59 7.71 9.22
N LEU A 359 -19.87 7.48 9.51
CA LEU A 359 -20.69 6.52 8.76
C LEU A 359 -21.13 7.09 7.41
N GLN A 360 -21.49 6.23 6.46
CA GLN A 360 -22.14 6.70 5.22
C GLN A 360 -23.47 7.37 5.56
N GLY A 361 -23.86 8.35 4.75
CA GLY A 361 -25.05 9.17 5.00
C GLY A 361 -24.84 10.29 6.01
N GLN A 362 -23.67 10.40 6.64
CA GLN A 362 -23.31 11.52 7.55
C GLN A 362 -22.45 12.60 6.87
N GLY A 363 -22.47 12.66 5.54
CA GLY A 363 -21.74 13.67 4.74
C GLY A 363 -20.43 13.17 4.13
N LEU A 364 -19.98 11.97 4.51
CA LEU A 364 -18.87 11.28 3.87
C LEU A 364 -19.35 10.48 2.66
N ARG A 365 -18.59 10.54 1.56
CA ARG A 365 -18.87 9.74 0.36
C ARG A 365 -17.91 8.56 0.27
N SER A 366 -18.49 7.38 0.13
CA SER A 366 -17.78 6.11 0.02
C SER A 366 -17.06 5.91 -1.32
N ASP A 367 -17.44 6.63 -2.38
CA ASP A 367 -16.71 6.58 -3.65
C ASP A 367 -15.31 7.24 -3.57
N TRP A 368 -14.97 7.86 -2.43
CA TRP A 368 -13.64 8.41 -2.18
C TRP A 368 -12.63 7.37 -1.73
N MET A 369 -13.02 6.12 -1.44
CA MET A 369 -12.13 5.06 -0.94
C MET A 369 -10.92 4.80 -1.87
N LEU A 370 -11.05 5.08 -3.16
CA LEU A 370 -9.96 4.98 -4.15
C LEU A 370 -8.98 6.18 -4.14
N ASN A 371 -9.21 7.17 -3.27
CA ASN A 371 -8.41 8.39 -3.19
C ASN A 371 -7.95 8.63 -1.75
N SER A 372 -6.90 7.90 -1.37
CA SER A 372 -6.11 8.03 -0.14
C SER A 372 -5.75 9.49 0.21
N SER A 373 -5.29 10.26 -0.78
CA SER A 373 -4.93 11.68 -0.60
C SER A 373 -6.12 12.52 -0.15
N ARG A 374 -7.31 12.28 -0.72
CA ARG A 374 -8.55 12.97 -0.33
C ARG A 374 -8.99 12.60 1.08
N TRP A 375 -8.89 11.32 1.45
CA TRP A 375 -9.17 10.88 2.81
C TRP A 375 -8.22 11.50 3.84
N THR A 376 -6.93 11.61 3.49
CA THR A 376 -5.92 12.26 4.33
C THR A 376 -6.25 13.74 4.58
N GLN A 377 -6.58 14.49 3.52
CA GLN A 377 -7.00 15.90 3.65
C GLN A 377 -8.28 16.06 4.48
N LEU A 378 -9.24 15.17 4.28
CA LEU A 378 -10.48 15.18 5.06
C LEU A 378 -10.20 14.88 6.54
N SER A 379 -9.30 13.94 6.81
CA SER A 379 -8.91 13.61 8.18
C SER A 379 -8.22 14.80 8.85
N GLU A 380 -7.27 15.46 8.18
CA GLU A 380 -6.66 16.70 8.69
C GLU A 380 -7.72 17.74 9.07
N GLN A 381 -8.71 17.97 8.21
CA GLN A 381 -9.82 18.89 8.52
C GLN A 381 -10.61 18.43 9.76
N MET A 382 -10.95 17.15 9.87
CA MET A 382 -11.72 16.62 11.01
C MET A 382 -10.91 16.67 12.31
N CYS A 383 -9.62 16.36 12.25
CA CYS A 383 -8.69 16.47 13.37
C CYS A 383 -8.59 17.92 13.88
N ASN A 384 -8.52 18.89 12.97
CA ASN A 384 -8.52 20.31 13.34
C ASN A 384 -9.85 20.73 13.99
N ASN A 385 -10.99 20.27 13.47
CA ASN A 385 -12.30 20.55 14.06
C ASN A 385 -12.43 19.94 15.46
N ILE A 386 -12.01 18.69 15.65
CA ILE A 386 -12.02 18.00 16.94
C ILE A 386 -11.18 18.77 17.96
N GLN A 387 -9.97 19.18 17.60
CA GLN A 387 -9.13 19.94 18.50
C GLN A 387 -9.72 21.31 18.84
N GLN A 388 -10.32 22.00 17.87
CA GLN A 388 -10.99 23.28 18.11
C GLN A 388 -12.20 23.14 19.04
N GLU A 389 -13.00 22.08 18.86
CA GLU A 389 -14.21 21.83 19.65
C GLU A 389 -13.88 21.41 21.09
N PHE A 390 -12.93 20.49 21.27
CA PHE A 390 -12.66 19.88 22.57
C PHE A 390 -11.44 20.43 23.30
N ASN A 391 -10.54 21.13 22.58
CA ASN A 391 -9.33 21.74 23.12
C ASN A 391 -8.54 20.78 24.01
N PHE A 392 -8.18 19.61 23.48
CA PHE A 392 -7.42 18.63 24.25
C PHE A 392 -6.04 19.19 24.60
N SER A 393 -5.69 19.04 25.87
CA SER A 393 -4.40 19.46 26.38
C SER A 393 -3.35 18.36 26.22
N ASN A 394 -2.07 18.73 26.23
CA ASN A 394 -0.98 17.74 26.10
C ASN A 394 -1.05 16.63 27.15
N HIS A 395 -1.48 16.92 28.38
CA HIS A 395 -1.56 15.90 29.44
C HIS A 395 -2.68 14.88 29.20
N GLU A 396 -3.65 15.17 28.34
CA GLU A 396 -4.67 14.20 27.94
C GLU A 396 -4.18 13.28 26.82
N LEU A 397 -3.10 13.64 26.14
CA LEU A 397 -2.66 13.04 24.88
C LEU A 397 -1.39 12.22 25.08
N VAL A 398 -1.38 11.35 26.08
CA VAL A 398 -0.30 10.41 26.39
C VAL A 398 -0.67 9.04 25.81
N LEU A 399 0.26 8.38 25.11
CA LEU A 399 -0.03 7.14 24.38
C LEU A 399 -0.41 6.00 25.31
N SER A 400 0.35 5.78 26.40
CA SER A 400 0.05 4.72 27.38
C SER A 400 -1.36 4.86 27.95
N ASP A 401 -1.74 6.09 28.31
CA ASP A 401 -3.05 6.38 28.89
C ASP A 401 -4.15 6.15 27.87
N TRP A 402 -3.93 6.51 26.60
CA TRP A 402 -4.88 6.25 25.52
C TRP A 402 -5.08 4.75 25.25
N LEU A 403 -4.00 3.96 25.24
CA LEU A 403 -4.04 2.50 25.07
C LEU A 403 -4.85 1.83 26.19
N ASP A 404 -4.57 2.20 27.44
CA ASP A 404 -5.29 1.66 28.61
C ASP A 404 -6.77 2.10 28.63
N TYR A 405 -7.04 3.34 28.21
CA TYR A 405 -8.39 3.91 28.21
C TYR A 405 -9.29 3.32 27.12
N ASN A 406 -8.76 2.61 26.12
CA ASN A 406 -9.57 1.95 25.10
C ASN A 406 -10.57 0.93 25.69
N ALA A 407 -10.13 0.13 26.67
CA ALA A 407 -10.99 -0.80 27.39
C ALA A 407 -12.06 -0.06 28.22
N VAL A 408 -11.72 1.12 28.76
CA VAL A 408 -12.63 1.96 29.54
C VAL A 408 -13.75 2.51 28.64
N ILE A 409 -13.40 3.02 27.45
CA ILE A 409 -14.40 3.48 26.47
C ILE A 409 -15.32 2.33 26.06
N ALA A 410 -14.81 1.11 25.84
CA ALA A 410 -15.64 -0.04 25.52
C ALA A 410 -16.70 -0.35 26.60
N VAL A 411 -16.33 -0.27 27.88
CA VAL A 411 -17.27 -0.42 29.00
C VAL A 411 -18.31 0.70 29.02
N MET A 412 -17.88 1.94 28.76
CA MET A 412 -18.79 3.09 28.70
C MET A 412 -19.73 3.04 27.50
N THR A 413 -19.31 2.45 26.38
CA THR A 413 -20.18 2.24 25.21
C THR A 413 -21.24 1.17 25.51
N ALA A 414 -20.86 0.08 26.18
CA ALA A 414 -21.81 -0.92 26.66
C ALA A 414 -22.81 -0.31 27.65
N CYS A 415 -22.36 0.60 28.51
CA CYS A 415 -23.23 1.40 29.39
C CYS A 415 -24.28 2.18 28.59
N SER A 416 -23.86 2.90 27.54
CA SER A 416 -24.78 3.63 26.67
C SER A 416 -25.81 2.71 26.00
N ALA A 417 -25.48 1.45 25.76
CA ALA A 417 -26.39 0.43 25.21
C ALA A 417 -27.23 -0.32 26.26
N GLY A 418 -27.05 -0.05 27.56
CA GLY A 418 -27.67 -0.84 28.64
C GLY A 418 -27.24 -2.30 28.66
N MET A 419 -26.05 -2.60 28.14
CA MET A 419 -25.48 -3.94 28.02
C MET A 419 -24.42 -4.20 29.10
N PRO A 420 -24.20 -5.46 29.53
CA PRO A 420 -23.10 -5.81 30.43
C PRO A 420 -21.72 -5.36 29.88
N ALA A 421 -20.80 -5.02 30.78
CA ALA A 421 -19.43 -4.65 30.44
C ALA A 421 -18.73 -5.77 29.63
N PRO A 422 -18.13 -5.47 28.47
CA PRO A 422 -17.47 -6.46 27.62
C PRO A 422 -16.07 -6.80 28.16
N GLY A 423 -15.76 -8.09 28.22
CA GLY A 423 -14.39 -8.66 28.17
C GLY A 423 -13.41 -8.36 29.32
N SER A 424 -13.54 -7.28 30.07
CA SER A 424 -12.60 -6.92 31.15
C SER A 424 -13.19 -7.18 32.52
N SER A 425 -12.63 -8.17 33.22
CA SER A 425 -12.84 -8.39 34.66
C SER A 425 -11.93 -7.52 35.54
N LYS A 426 -11.07 -6.67 34.95
CA LYS A 426 -10.16 -5.81 35.72
C LYS A 426 -10.97 -4.72 36.42
N GLN A 427 -11.00 -4.75 37.75
CA GLN A 427 -11.74 -3.79 38.58
C GLN A 427 -11.35 -2.34 38.29
N SER A 428 -10.06 -2.07 38.00
CA SER A 428 -9.58 -0.72 37.66
C SER A 428 -10.24 -0.14 36.41
N VAL A 429 -10.55 -0.96 35.40
CA VAL A 429 -11.25 -0.53 34.18
C VAL A 429 -12.71 -0.21 34.50
N LEU A 430 -13.36 -1.05 35.30
CA LEU A 430 -14.75 -0.85 35.73
C LEU A 430 -14.87 0.43 36.58
N ASP A 431 -13.97 0.63 37.53
CA ASP A 431 -13.93 1.83 38.38
C ASP A 431 -13.74 3.10 37.56
N MET A 432 -12.81 3.10 36.59
CA MET A 432 -12.57 4.25 35.71
C MET A 432 -13.74 4.53 34.76
N ALA A 433 -14.44 3.49 34.31
CA ALA A 433 -15.69 3.62 33.56
C ALA A 433 -16.88 4.03 34.44
N GLY A 434 -16.71 4.12 35.77
CA GLY A 434 -17.78 4.35 36.73
C GLY A 434 -18.83 3.25 36.73
N TRP A 435 -18.46 2.03 36.32
CA TRP A 435 -19.36 0.92 36.11
C TRP A 435 -19.75 0.20 37.40
N GLN A 436 -21.05 0.07 37.67
CA GLN A 436 -21.60 -0.75 38.76
C GLN A 436 -22.61 -1.77 38.23
N SER A 437 -23.43 -1.36 37.26
CA SER A 437 -24.41 -2.20 36.57
C SER A 437 -24.75 -1.59 35.20
N PRO A 438 -25.46 -2.31 34.31
CA PRO A 438 -25.90 -1.75 33.02
C PRO A 438 -26.79 -0.50 33.13
N SER A 439 -27.39 -0.24 34.29
CA SER A 439 -28.20 0.96 34.56
C SER A 439 -27.52 1.97 35.50
N SER A 440 -26.34 1.65 36.01
CA SER A 440 -25.56 2.48 36.94
C SER A 440 -24.10 2.47 36.50
N CYS A 441 -23.82 3.32 35.51
CA CYS A 441 -22.53 3.43 34.87
C CYS A 441 -22.39 4.82 34.20
N ARG A 442 -21.16 5.23 33.83
CA ARG A 442 -20.97 6.45 33.03
C ARG A 442 -21.14 6.11 31.55
N PRO A 443 -22.14 6.66 30.84
CA PRO A 443 -22.27 6.48 29.40
C PRO A 443 -21.11 7.16 28.67
N VAL A 444 -20.70 6.61 27.53
CA VAL A 444 -19.69 7.24 26.67
C VAL A 444 -20.21 8.56 26.11
N SER A 445 -19.34 9.58 26.12
CA SER A 445 -19.64 10.90 25.54
C SER A 445 -18.96 11.09 24.19
N ARG A 446 -19.42 12.07 23.42
CA ARG A 446 -18.73 12.49 22.19
C ARG A 446 -17.29 12.92 22.43
N ARG A 447 -16.98 13.54 23.59
CA ARG A 447 -15.60 13.92 23.96
C ARG A 447 -14.70 12.69 24.09
N ASP A 448 -15.20 11.58 24.65
CA ASP A 448 -14.41 10.36 24.84
C ASP A 448 -13.99 9.76 23.48
N PHE A 449 -14.94 9.64 22.54
CA PHE A 449 -14.66 9.19 21.18
C PHE A 449 -13.79 10.17 20.40
N ALA A 450 -14.02 11.48 20.54
CA ALA A 450 -13.20 12.50 19.91
C ALA A 450 -11.75 12.45 20.40
N LYS A 451 -11.53 12.23 21.71
CA LYS A 451 -10.19 12.03 22.26
C LYS A 451 -9.53 10.79 21.68
N HIS A 452 -10.26 9.68 21.62
CA HIS A 452 -9.75 8.43 21.04
C HIS A 452 -9.31 8.61 19.59
N HIS A 453 -10.09 9.29 18.76
CA HIS A 453 -9.72 9.60 17.38
C HIS A 453 -8.57 10.61 17.29
N TYR A 454 -8.58 11.64 18.13
CA TYR A 454 -7.60 12.73 18.06
C TYR A 454 -6.18 12.27 18.37
N VAL A 455 -6.00 11.25 19.22
CA VAL A 455 -4.69 10.63 19.40
C VAL A 455 -4.16 10.06 18.07
N LYS A 456 -5.01 9.39 17.27
CA LYS A 456 -4.63 8.91 15.93
C LYS A 456 -4.26 10.06 15.00
N CYS A 457 -4.94 11.21 15.09
CA CYS A 457 -4.61 12.41 14.31
C CYS A 457 -3.18 12.90 14.57
N ILE A 458 -2.76 12.94 15.84
CA ILE A 458 -1.42 13.42 16.22
C ILE A 458 -0.35 12.45 15.74
N LEU A 459 -0.65 11.14 15.74
CA LEU A 459 0.24 10.11 15.22
C LEU A 459 0.34 10.11 13.67
N GLY A 460 -0.56 10.80 12.97
CA GLY A 460 -0.47 11.02 11.52
C GLY A 460 -1.82 10.99 10.83
N TYR A 461 -2.09 12.00 9.98
CA TYR A 461 -3.39 12.15 9.29
C TYR A 461 -3.75 11.00 8.37
N ARG A 462 -2.75 10.33 7.77
CA ARG A 462 -2.98 9.14 6.95
C ARG A 462 -3.65 8.04 7.77
N ASN A 463 -3.26 7.88 9.03
CA ASN A 463 -3.75 6.80 9.87
C ASN A 463 -5.13 7.10 10.45
N SER A 464 -5.38 8.34 10.89
CA SER A 464 -6.74 8.76 11.23
C SER A 464 -7.69 8.70 10.02
N ALA A 465 -7.20 8.97 8.81
CA ALA A 465 -7.97 8.81 7.58
C ALA A 465 -8.38 7.35 7.32
N MET A 466 -7.49 6.39 7.59
CA MET A 466 -7.82 4.96 7.48
C MET A 466 -8.94 4.56 8.43
N ASP A 467 -8.90 5.02 9.68
CA ASP A 467 -9.94 4.75 10.68
C ASP A 467 -11.31 5.30 10.24
N MET A 468 -11.33 6.52 9.69
CA MET A 468 -12.52 7.11 9.09
C MET A 468 -13.03 6.30 7.89
N ALA A 469 -12.12 5.88 7.00
CA ALA A 469 -12.42 5.09 5.81
C ALA A 469 -12.97 3.70 6.18
N TYR A 470 -12.40 3.04 7.21
CA TYR A 470 -12.89 1.77 7.76
C TYR A 470 -14.33 1.90 8.27
N LEU A 471 -14.61 2.90 9.12
CA LEU A 471 -15.94 3.14 9.66
C LEU A 471 -16.96 3.47 8.57
N ASN A 472 -16.54 4.24 7.55
CA ASN A 472 -17.38 4.59 6.43
C ASN A 472 -17.69 3.40 5.52
N SER A 473 -16.69 2.58 5.20
CA SER A 473 -16.85 1.46 4.27
C SER A 473 -17.69 0.32 4.86
N ARG A 474 -17.71 0.14 6.18
CA ARG A 474 -18.45 -0.96 6.83
C ARG A 474 -19.90 -0.64 7.16
N ALA A 475 -20.25 0.63 7.41
CA ALA A 475 -21.52 0.99 8.01
C ALA A 475 -22.11 2.34 7.53
N CYS A 476 -23.42 2.49 7.68
CA CYS A 476 -24.19 3.64 7.24
C CYS A 476 -25.25 4.01 8.27
N LEU A 477 -25.58 5.30 8.33
CA LEU A 477 -26.73 5.77 9.08
C LEU A 477 -27.99 5.70 8.20
N LEU A 478 -28.92 4.83 8.60
CA LEU A 478 -30.21 4.65 7.96
C LEU A 478 -31.29 5.53 8.63
N GLU A 479 -32.47 5.60 8.00
CA GLU A 479 -33.63 6.27 8.57
C GLU A 479 -33.98 5.72 9.97
N GLY A 480 -34.49 6.59 10.84
CA GLY A 480 -34.85 6.23 12.21
C GLY A 480 -33.67 6.07 13.18
N ASN A 481 -32.51 6.66 12.87
CA ASN A 481 -31.28 6.54 13.66
C ASN A 481 -30.81 5.09 13.85
N ARG A 482 -30.97 4.25 12.82
CA ARG A 482 -30.43 2.89 12.83
C ARG A 482 -29.13 2.86 12.05
N ILE A 483 -28.11 2.23 12.60
CA ILE A 483 -26.87 1.92 11.91
C ILE A 483 -27.08 0.61 11.17
N GLY A 484 -26.91 0.63 9.86
CA GLY A 484 -26.89 -0.56 9.01
C GLY A 484 -25.45 -0.93 8.64
N HIS A 485 -25.25 -2.18 8.24
CA HIS A 485 -23.94 -2.68 7.83
C HIS A 485 -23.96 -3.19 6.39
N LEU A 486 -22.84 -2.99 5.69
CA LEU A 486 -22.53 -3.69 4.44
C LEU A 486 -23.66 -3.59 3.40
N SER A 487 -24.31 -4.70 3.04
CA SER A 487 -25.35 -4.70 2.00
C SER A 487 -26.63 -3.94 2.37
N GLU A 488 -26.77 -3.47 3.61
CA GLU A 488 -27.81 -2.49 3.94
C GLU A 488 -27.44 -1.06 3.51
N CYS A 489 -26.16 -0.82 3.26
CA CYS A 489 -25.64 0.48 2.92
C CYS A 489 -25.66 0.73 1.42
N PRO A 490 -25.92 1.98 0.97
CA PRO A 490 -25.98 2.32 -0.45
C PRO A 490 -24.70 1.96 -1.21
N TYR A 491 -23.57 1.97 -0.51
CA TYR A 491 -22.29 1.54 -1.04
C TYR A 491 -21.69 0.51 -0.09
N SER A 492 -21.75 -0.76 -0.47
CA SER A 492 -20.94 -1.79 0.13
C SER A 492 -19.79 -2.08 -0.83
N PRO A 493 -18.54 -2.24 -0.37
CA PRO A 493 -17.57 -2.98 -1.17
C PRO A 493 -18.20 -4.32 -1.60
N GLU A 494 -17.94 -4.76 -2.82
CA GLU A 494 -18.32 -6.10 -3.25
C GLU A 494 -17.58 -7.10 -2.36
N MET A 495 -18.32 -7.72 -1.43
CA MET A 495 -17.78 -8.75 -0.56
C MET A 495 -17.89 -10.08 -1.30
N THR A 496 -17.07 -10.30 -2.33
CA THR A 496 -16.97 -11.63 -2.97
C THR A 496 -16.29 -12.57 -1.98
N SER A 497 -17.04 -13.58 -1.57
CA SER A 497 -16.67 -14.59 -0.56
C SER A 497 -15.57 -15.52 -1.03
#